data_AF-A0A7K0MZ20-F1
#
_entry.id   AF-A0A7K0MZ20-F1
#
_cell.length_a   1.000
_cell.length_b   1.000
_cell.length_c   1.000
_cell.angle_alpha   90.00
_cell.angle_beta   90.00
_cell.angle_gamma   90.00
#
_symmetry.space_group_name_H-M   'P 1'
#
loop_
_entity.id
_entity.type
_entity.pdbx_description
1 polymer ?
#
loop_
_entity_poly.entity_id
_entity_poly.type
_entity_poly.pdbx_seq_one_letter_code
_entity_poly.pdbx_strand_id
1 'polypeptide(L)'
;MPHLYSGKVRDLYDAGSDRLLMVATDRLSIFDVILPSPVPDKGRVLTAISSYWFEATSDLIDNHVIAVDPSGFPEGVGPEFAGRATLVERTTPVRMECIARGYLFGGAWKEYSGSTTVQGRSMPSGLLEASELPEPIFTPTTKPDFGHDMPMTDAEAIELVGEDRFEEIRSVTLAVYARGAAMAKERGIILADTKLEFGLRPDGSLLLIDEVLTPDSSRYWPGESYAPGGSPPSFDKQYVRDHYLAIGWNQEPPAPPVPSEVIEGTRGRYIEAYERLTGLRFSDWYGG
;
A
#
# COMPACT_ATOMS: atom_id res chain seq x y z
N MET A 1 -26.17 0.30 2.90
CA MET A 1 -25.73 1.66 2.48
C MET A 1 -25.49 1.68 0.97
N PRO A 2 -25.58 2.83 0.28
CA PRO A 2 -25.30 2.93 -1.16
C PRO A 2 -23.84 2.57 -1.48
N HIS A 3 -23.65 1.60 -2.37
CA HIS A 3 -22.33 1.25 -2.90
C HIS A 3 -21.93 2.24 -4.00
N LEU A 4 -20.70 2.77 -3.93
CA LEU A 4 -20.21 3.80 -4.85
C LEU A 4 -19.20 3.23 -5.85
N TYR A 5 -18.24 2.44 -5.38
CA TYR A 5 -17.10 2.01 -6.18
C TYR A 5 -16.47 0.73 -5.64
N SER A 6 -16.11 -0.18 -6.55
CA SER A 6 -15.26 -1.34 -6.26
C SER A 6 -13.91 -1.17 -6.94
N GLY A 7 -12.87 -1.03 -6.14
CA GLY A 7 -11.48 -1.16 -6.59
C GLY A 7 -11.00 -2.61 -6.56
N LYS A 8 -9.72 -2.82 -6.87
CA LYS A 8 -9.10 -4.16 -6.88
C LYS A 8 -9.34 -4.91 -5.57
N VAL A 9 -9.11 -4.25 -4.43
CA VAL A 9 -9.17 -4.87 -3.10
C VAL A 9 -10.07 -4.15 -2.10
N ARG A 10 -10.68 -3.01 -2.47
CA ARG A 10 -11.50 -2.18 -1.57
C ARG A 10 -12.82 -1.82 -2.21
N ASP A 11 -13.87 -1.76 -1.40
CA ASP A 11 -15.20 -1.27 -1.77
C ASP A 11 -15.50 0.02 -0.99
N LEU A 12 -16.09 1.01 -1.66
CA LEU A 12 -16.48 2.30 -1.06
C LEU A 12 -18.00 2.41 -1.00
N TYR A 13 -18.51 2.77 0.17
CA TYR A 13 -19.92 3.02 0.41
C TYR A 13 -20.14 4.45 0.88
N ASP A 14 -21.27 5.04 0.50
CA ASP A 14 -21.68 6.34 1.02
C ASP A 14 -22.16 6.19 2.47
N ALA A 15 -21.48 6.89 3.39
CA ALA A 15 -21.80 6.91 4.82
C ALA A 15 -22.54 8.21 5.23
N GLY A 16 -22.90 9.06 4.26
CA GLY A 16 -23.59 10.32 4.47
C GLY A 16 -22.75 11.38 5.19
N SER A 17 -23.21 12.64 5.12
CA SER A 17 -22.55 13.79 5.75
C SER A 17 -21.08 13.94 5.35
N ASP A 18 -20.78 13.82 4.05
CA ASP A 18 -19.42 13.89 3.50
C ASP A 18 -18.45 12.86 4.11
N ARG A 19 -18.97 11.66 4.41
CA ARG A 19 -18.17 10.52 4.87
C ARG A 19 -18.32 9.34 3.94
N LEU A 20 -17.31 8.49 3.96
CA LEU A 20 -17.29 7.22 3.25
C LEU A 20 -17.06 6.09 4.24
N LEU A 21 -17.67 4.94 3.99
CA LEU A 21 -17.21 3.69 4.59
C LEU A 21 -16.32 2.99 3.58
N MET A 22 -15.03 2.91 3.90
CA MET A 22 -14.04 2.21 3.09
C MET A 22 -13.87 0.80 3.64
N VAL A 23 -14.17 -0.22 2.83
CA VAL A 23 -14.13 -1.63 3.22
C VAL A 23 -12.98 -2.34 2.50
N ALA A 24 -11.98 -2.78 3.25
CA ALA A 24 -10.95 -3.68 2.74
C ALA A 24 -11.54 -5.09 2.59
N THR A 25 -11.46 -5.62 1.38
CA THR A 25 -11.97 -6.96 1.07
C THR A 25 -10.88 -8.02 1.20
N ASP A 26 -11.31 -9.27 1.22
CA ASP A 26 -10.40 -10.42 1.20
C ASP A 26 -9.92 -10.76 -0.23
N ARG A 27 -10.25 -9.92 -1.23
CA ARG A 27 -9.73 -10.06 -2.59
C ARG A 27 -8.22 -9.85 -2.58
N LEU A 28 -7.52 -10.70 -3.30
CA LEU A 28 -6.09 -10.60 -3.55
C LEU A 28 -5.88 -10.45 -5.06
N SER A 29 -4.93 -9.60 -5.47
CA SER A 29 -4.49 -9.51 -6.85
C SER A 29 -3.00 -9.78 -6.98
N ILE A 30 -2.62 -10.52 -8.02
CA ILE A 30 -1.22 -10.80 -8.39
C ILE A 30 -1.09 -10.63 -9.89
N PHE A 31 -0.02 -9.97 -10.34
CA PHE A 31 0.19 -9.61 -11.75
C PHE A 31 -1.01 -8.86 -12.36
N ASP A 32 -1.60 -7.94 -11.59
CA ASP A 32 -2.82 -7.18 -11.95
C ASP A 32 -4.10 -8.01 -12.20
N VAL A 33 -4.09 -9.30 -11.91
CA VAL A 33 -5.27 -10.17 -11.98
C VAL A 33 -5.81 -10.45 -10.58
N ILE A 34 -7.10 -10.23 -10.37
CA ILE A 34 -7.80 -10.60 -9.13
C ILE A 34 -7.99 -12.12 -9.10
N LEU A 35 -7.61 -12.74 -7.99
CA LEU A 35 -7.69 -14.19 -7.83
C LEU A 35 -9.14 -14.64 -7.59
N PRO A 36 -9.51 -15.84 -8.06
CA PRO A 36 -10.85 -16.38 -7.83
C PRO A 36 -11.11 -16.73 -6.35
N SER A 37 -10.04 -17.02 -5.60
CA SER A 37 -10.09 -17.40 -4.19
C SER A 37 -9.69 -16.22 -3.30
N PRO A 38 -10.55 -15.78 -2.36
CA PRO A 38 -10.17 -14.76 -1.39
C PRO A 38 -9.17 -15.32 -0.37
N VAL A 39 -8.41 -14.42 0.26
CA VAL A 39 -7.57 -14.75 1.42
C VAL A 39 -8.31 -14.29 2.68
N PRO A 40 -8.88 -15.21 3.48
CA PRO A 40 -9.67 -14.83 4.65
C PRO A 40 -8.89 -13.92 5.58
N ASP A 41 -9.57 -12.95 6.19
CA ASP A 41 -9.02 -11.93 7.09
C ASP A 41 -8.03 -10.94 6.48
N LYS A 42 -7.63 -11.08 5.21
CA LYS A 42 -6.73 -10.12 4.55
C LYS A 42 -7.25 -8.69 4.71
N GLY A 43 -8.54 -8.45 4.45
CA GLY A 43 -9.13 -7.13 4.61
C GLY A 43 -8.99 -6.60 6.04
N ARG A 44 -9.24 -7.47 7.03
CA ARG A 44 -9.11 -7.10 8.46
C ARG A 44 -7.67 -6.76 8.83
N VAL A 45 -6.71 -7.56 8.38
CA VAL A 45 -5.28 -7.34 8.63
C VAL A 45 -4.81 -6.02 8.00
N LEU A 46 -5.18 -5.75 6.75
CA LEU A 46 -4.78 -4.52 6.06
C LEU A 46 -5.36 -3.27 6.72
N THR A 47 -6.61 -3.34 7.19
CA THR A 47 -7.23 -2.26 7.97
C THR A 47 -6.52 -2.06 9.30
N ALA A 48 -6.15 -3.14 10.01
CA ALA A 48 -5.40 -3.06 11.26
C ALA A 48 -4.01 -2.41 11.08
N ILE A 49 -3.29 -2.81 10.03
CA ILE A 49 -1.99 -2.23 9.68
C ILE A 49 -2.13 -0.74 9.36
N SER A 50 -3.09 -0.38 8.50
CA SER A 50 -3.32 1.03 8.14
C SER A 50 -3.68 1.88 9.36
N SER A 51 -4.56 1.37 10.24
CA SER A 51 -4.95 2.05 11.48
C SER A 51 -3.75 2.34 12.37
N TYR A 52 -2.85 1.37 12.54
CA TYR A 52 -1.62 1.56 13.30
C TYR A 52 -0.74 2.66 12.68
N TRP A 53 -0.56 2.64 11.36
CA TRP A 53 0.29 3.63 10.70
C TRP A 53 -0.29 5.04 10.70
N PHE A 54 -1.60 5.19 10.52
CA PHE A 54 -2.26 6.50 10.65
C PHE A 54 -2.01 7.13 12.02
N GLU A 55 -2.08 6.35 13.10
CA GLU A 55 -1.75 6.81 14.45
C GLU A 55 -0.25 7.16 14.56
N ALA A 56 0.61 6.24 14.11
CA ALA A 56 2.07 6.39 14.16
C ALA A 56 2.61 7.56 13.32
N THR A 57 1.83 8.10 12.36
CA THR A 57 2.21 9.24 11.51
C THR A 57 1.38 10.51 11.75
N SER A 58 0.55 10.54 12.78
CA SER A 58 -0.43 11.62 13.01
C SER A 58 0.18 12.99 13.29
N ASP A 59 1.42 13.06 13.78
CA ASP A 59 2.18 14.32 13.95
C ASP A 59 2.85 14.81 12.66
N LEU A 60 2.91 14.00 11.61
CA LEU A 60 3.49 14.39 10.31
C LEU A 60 2.47 15.02 9.38
N ILE A 61 1.24 14.49 9.38
CA ILE A 61 0.13 14.96 8.55
C ILE A 61 -1.20 14.47 9.12
N ASP A 62 -2.24 15.30 8.98
CA ASP A 62 -3.62 14.87 9.17
C ASP A 62 -3.99 13.72 8.21
N ASN A 63 -4.91 12.87 8.62
CA ASN A 63 -5.44 11.80 7.78
C ASN A 63 -6.97 11.77 7.75
N HIS A 64 -7.54 11.03 6.82
CA HIS A 64 -8.99 10.98 6.64
C HIS A 64 -9.75 10.08 7.64
N VAL A 65 -9.09 9.39 8.57
CA VAL A 65 -9.78 8.41 9.42
C VAL A 65 -10.63 9.10 10.48
N ILE A 66 -11.90 8.71 10.55
CA ILE A 66 -12.85 9.15 11.58
C ILE A 66 -13.02 8.05 12.63
N ALA A 67 -13.21 6.80 12.20
CA ALA A 67 -13.36 5.66 13.11
C ALA A 67 -12.95 4.35 12.43
N VAL A 68 -12.39 3.45 13.24
CA VAL A 68 -12.16 2.03 12.89
C VAL A 68 -12.91 1.07 13.83
N ASP A 69 -13.31 1.56 15.01
CA ASP A 69 -14.18 0.83 15.94
C ASP A 69 -15.60 0.78 15.37
N PRO A 70 -16.20 -0.42 15.21
CA PRO A 70 -17.58 -0.56 14.79
C PRO A 70 -18.60 0.23 15.62
N SER A 71 -18.31 0.51 16.89
CA SER A 71 -19.18 1.32 17.75
C SER A 71 -19.31 2.79 17.29
N GLY A 72 -18.34 3.27 16.51
CA GLY A 72 -18.32 4.61 15.91
C GLY A 72 -18.95 4.69 14.52
N PHE A 73 -19.42 3.57 13.96
CA PHE A 73 -20.00 3.55 12.62
C PHE A 73 -21.45 4.04 12.59
N PRO A 74 -21.91 4.60 11.45
CA PRO A 74 -23.31 4.94 11.27
C PRO A 74 -24.24 3.73 11.43
N GLU A 75 -25.50 3.99 11.74
CA GLU A 75 -26.53 2.95 11.79
C GLU A 75 -26.65 2.25 10.41
N GLY A 76 -26.79 0.92 10.44
CA GLY A 76 -26.90 0.10 9.23
C GLY A 76 -25.57 -0.45 8.69
N VAL A 77 -24.44 -0.19 9.35
CA VAL A 77 -23.20 -0.94 9.11
C VAL A 77 -23.29 -2.28 9.86
N GLY A 78 -23.32 -3.37 9.10
CA GLY A 78 -23.46 -4.72 9.66
C GLY A 78 -22.16 -5.26 10.30
N PRO A 79 -22.27 -6.29 11.17
CA PRO A 79 -21.12 -6.89 11.86
C PRO A 79 -20.10 -7.54 10.90
N GLU A 80 -20.49 -7.87 9.67
CA GLU A 80 -19.60 -8.39 8.63
C GLU A 80 -18.46 -7.43 8.26
N PHE A 81 -18.64 -6.13 8.51
CA PHE A 81 -17.64 -5.10 8.26
C PHE A 81 -16.68 -4.88 9.44
N ALA A 82 -16.91 -5.53 10.58
CA ALA A 82 -16.08 -5.38 11.76
C ALA A 82 -14.61 -5.72 11.47
N GLY A 83 -13.73 -4.80 11.84
CA GLY A 83 -12.27 -4.91 11.66
C GLY A 83 -11.76 -4.75 10.24
N ARG A 84 -12.62 -4.66 9.22
CA ARG A 84 -12.23 -4.47 7.81
C ARG A 84 -12.75 -3.18 7.18
N ALA A 85 -13.55 -2.42 7.92
CA ALA A 85 -14.06 -1.13 7.49
C ALA A 85 -13.42 0.01 8.26
N THR A 86 -13.28 1.14 7.59
CA THR A 86 -12.86 2.42 8.16
C THR A 86 -13.87 3.47 7.73
N LEU A 87 -14.45 4.20 8.70
CA LEU A 87 -15.20 5.40 8.42
C LEU A 87 -14.20 6.53 8.18
N VAL A 88 -14.31 7.18 7.02
CA VAL A 88 -13.35 8.20 6.59
C VAL A 88 -14.06 9.47 6.13
N GLU A 89 -13.36 10.60 6.25
CA GLU A 89 -13.73 11.87 5.63
C GLU A 89 -13.67 11.74 4.10
N ARG A 90 -14.70 12.24 3.41
CA ARG A 90 -14.71 12.31 1.95
C ARG A 90 -13.81 13.48 1.50
N THR A 91 -12.79 13.17 0.73
CA THR A 91 -11.85 14.15 0.17
C THR A 91 -11.94 14.20 -1.35
N THR A 92 -11.37 15.25 -1.96
CA THR A 92 -11.04 15.24 -3.40
C THR A 92 -9.67 14.61 -3.60
N PRO A 93 -9.53 13.42 -4.21
CA PRO A 93 -8.24 12.75 -4.34
C PRO A 93 -7.27 13.53 -5.23
N VAL A 94 -6.00 13.60 -4.84
CA VAL A 94 -4.91 14.04 -5.71
C VAL A 94 -4.64 12.90 -6.69
N ARG A 95 -4.72 13.17 -8.01
CA ARG A 95 -4.63 12.16 -9.07
C ARG A 95 -3.18 11.73 -9.38
N MET A 96 -2.42 11.42 -8.34
CA MET A 96 -1.01 11.03 -8.41
C MET A 96 -0.71 10.00 -7.33
N GLU A 97 -0.09 8.89 -7.70
CA GLU A 97 0.42 7.95 -6.70
C GLU A 97 1.79 8.41 -6.22
N CYS A 98 1.94 8.50 -4.89
CA CYS A 98 3.08 9.13 -4.26
C CYS A 98 4.01 8.06 -3.71
N ILE A 99 5.00 7.65 -4.52
CA ILE A 99 5.86 6.52 -4.16
C ILE A 99 7.16 7.03 -3.56
N ALA A 100 7.52 6.53 -2.37
CA ALA A 100 8.85 6.65 -1.80
C ALA A 100 9.61 5.33 -1.95
N ARG A 101 10.90 5.42 -2.28
CA ARG A 101 11.80 4.26 -2.43
C ARG A 101 13.05 4.50 -1.62
N GLY A 102 13.41 3.59 -0.74
CA GLY A 102 14.77 3.52 -0.17
C GLY A 102 15.60 2.40 -0.77
N TYR A 103 15.01 1.54 -1.59
CA TYR A 103 15.71 0.45 -2.27
C TYR A 103 15.36 0.42 -3.76
N LEU A 104 16.35 0.06 -4.59
CA LEU A 104 16.23 0.02 -6.03
C LEU A 104 15.62 -1.30 -6.51
N PHE A 105 14.32 -1.32 -6.75
CA PHE A 105 13.61 -2.56 -7.13
C PHE A 105 12.49 -2.31 -8.15
N GLY A 106 12.02 -3.39 -8.80
CA GLY A 106 10.89 -3.35 -9.71
C GLY A 106 11.11 -2.41 -10.91
N GLY A 107 10.11 -1.58 -11.22
CA GLY A 107 10.19 -0.64 -12.35
C GLY A 107 11.38 0.32 -12.29
N ALA A 108 11.77 0.76 -11.09
CA ALA A 108 12.93 1.64 -10.91
C ALA A 108 14.25 0.92 -11.24
N TRP A 109 14.40 -0.35 -10.85
CA TRP A 109 15.54 -1.17 -11.24
C TRP A 109 15.58 -1.40 -12.76
N LYS A 110 14.42 -1.66 -13.37
CA LYS A 110 14.31 -1.88 -14.82
C LYS A 110 14.83 -0.68 -15.61
N GLU A 111 14.44 0.55 -15.25
CA GLU A 111 14.99 1.76 -15.86
C GLU A 111 16.49 1.90 -15.58
N TYR A 112 16.89 1.82 -14.31
CA TYR A 112 18.29 2.02 -13.90
C TYR A 112 19.25 1.06 -14.62
N SER A 113 18.88 -0.21 -14.75
CA SER A 113 19.70 -1.21 -15.45
C SER A 113 19.94 -0.90 -16.93
N GLY A 114 19.06 -0.10 -17.56
CA GLY A 114 19.18 0.32 -18.95
C GLY A 114 19.86 1.69 -19.14
N SER A 115 19.64 2.63 -18.22
CA SER A 115 20.06 4.04 -18.41
C SER A 115 20.76 4.69 -17.21
N THR A 116 20.96 3.98 -16.09
CA THR A 116 21.49 4.55 -14.81
C THR A 116 20.65 5.73 -14.30
N THR A 117 19.35 5.73 -14.60
CA THR A 117 18.38 6.73 -14.14
C THR A 117 17.20 6.08 -13.44
N VAL A 118 16.51 6.87 -12.61
CA VAL A 118 15.18 6.55 -12.11
C VAL A 118 14.29 7.77 -12.32
N GLN A 119 13.25 7.62 -13.14
CA GLN A 119 12.38 8.70 -13.61
C GLN A 119 13.18 9.91 -14.13
N GLY A 120 14.21 9.62 -14.92
CA GLY A 120 15.09 10.65 -15.49
C GLY A 120 16.09 11.28 -14.51
N ARG A 121 16.04 10.97 -13.21
CA ARG A 121 17.05 11.40 -12.24
C ARG A 121 18.30 10.54 -12.40
N SER A 122 19.47 11.15 -12.52
CA SER A 122 20.74 10.42 -12.51
C SER A 122 20.98 9.76 -11.16
N MET A 123 21.35 8.48 -11.18
CA MET A 123 21.63 7.69 -9.98
C MET A 123 23.13 7.36 -9.89
N PRO A 124 23.67 7.07 -8.69
CA PRO A 124 25.02 6.55 -8.55
C PRO A 124 25.21 5.28 -9.39
N SER A 125 26.36 5.13 -10.04
CA SER A 125 26.68 3.93 -10.79
C SER A 125 27.00 2.75 -9.86
N GLY A 126 26.90 1.52 -10.39
CA GLY A 126 27.30 0.31 -9.67
C GLY A 126 26.25 -0.25 -8.69
N LEU A 127 25.07 0.36 -8.57
CA LEU A 127 23.95 -0.24 -7.85
C LEU A 127 23.51 -1.54 -8.54
N LEU A 128 23.18 -2.53 -7.73
CA LEU A 128 22.57 -3.81 -8.11
C LEU A 128 21.06 -3.80 -7.83
N GLU A 129 20.34 -4.80 -8.32
CA GLU A 129 18.94 -5.01 -7.94
C GLU A 129 18.80 -5.11 -6.41
N ALA A 130 17.74 -4.51 -5.87
CA ALA A 130 17.50 -4.40 -4.43
C ALA A 130 18.59 -3.64 -3.64
N SER A 131 19.47 -2.87 -4.27
CA SER A 131 20.43 -2.03 -3.52
C SER A 131 19.70 -0.96 -2.69
N GLU A 132 20.17 -0.73 -1.47
CA GLU A 132 19.79 0.45 -0.69
C GLU A 132 20.26 1.71 -1.41
N LEU A 133 19.39 2.70 -1.49
CA LEU A 133 19.69 4.00 -2.08
C LEU A 133 20.41 4.87 -1.05
N PRO A 134 21.33 5.76 -1.48
CA PRO A 134 22.01 6.66 -0.54
C PRO A 134 21.04 7.53 0.27
N GLU A 135 19.94 7.94 -0.39
CA GLU A 135 18.83 8.66 0.22
C GLU A 135 17.52 8.15 -0.40
N PRO A 136 16.41 8.11 0.36
CA PRO A 136 15.11 7.77 -0.21
C PRO A 136 14.68 8.79 -1.27
N ILE A 137 14.13 8.29 -2.38
CA ILE A 137 13.68 9.12 -3.50
C ILE A 137 12.16 9.09 -3.64
N PHE A 138 11.61 10.21 -4.10
CA PHE A 138 10.21 10.34 -4.48
C PHE A 138 10.05 10.04 -5.97
N THR A 139 9.18 9.10 -6.32
CA THR A 139 8.96 8.67 -7.70
C THR A 139 7.47 8.63 -8.03
N PRO A 140 6.82 9.78 -8.34
CA PRO A 140 5.39 9.82 -8.56
C PRO A 140 4.98 9.03 -9.82
N THR A 141 3.74 8.54 -9.83
CA THR A 141 3.11 7.96 -11.02
C THR A 141 1.74 8.55 -11.25
N THR A 142 1.27 8.49 -12.50
CA THR A 142 -0.10 8.86 -12.85
C THR A 142 -1.09 7.93 -12.15
N LYS A 143 -2.32 8.41 -11.95
CA LYS A 143 -3.46 7.61 -11.47
C LYS A 143 -4.64 7.73 -12.45
N PRO A 144 -4.58 7.02 -13.61
CA PRO A 144 -5.61 7.11 -14.63
C PRO A 144 -6.89 6.40 -14.20
N ASP A 145 -8.04 6.80 -14.76
CA ASP A 145 -9.31 6.09 -14.53
C ASP A 145 -9.31 4.68 -15.16
N PHE A 146 -8.52 4.51 -16.23
CA PHE A 146 -8.35 3.26 -16.96
C PHE A 146 -6.90 3.11 -17.42
N GLY A 147 -6.35 1.88 -17.36
CA GLY A 147 -4.98 1.58 -17.77
C GLY A 147 -4.05 1.37 -16.57
N HIS A 148 -2.74 1.39 -16.84
CA HIS A 148 -1.70 1.22 -15.83
C HIS A 148 -1.13 2.57 -15.41
N ASP A 149 -0.68 2.66 -14.17
CA ASP A 149 0.03 3.82 -13.65
C ASP A 149 1.36 3.98 -14.40
N MET A 150 1.65 5.20 -14.83
CA MET A 150 2.85 5.52 -15.60
C MET A 150 3.79 6.40 -14.77
N PRO A 151 5.12 6.18 -14.83
CA PRO A 151 6.09 7.08 -14.23
C PRO A 151 5.87 8.54 -14.62
N MET A 152 5.95 9.46 -13.65
CA MET A 152 5.93 10.90 -13.86
C MET A 152 7.27 11.51 -13.48
N THR A 153 7.71 12.50 -14.24
CA THR A 153 8.78 13.41 -13.84
C THR A 153 8.28 14.42 -12.81
N ASP A 154 9.19 15.04 -12.08
CA ASP A 154 8.84 16.12 -11.14
C ASP A 154 8.16 17.29 -11.85
N ALA A 155 8.57 17.61 -13.07
CA ALA A 155 7.97 18.69 -13.86
C ALA A 155 6.49 18.39 -14.20
N GLU A 156 6.18 17.17 -14.62
CA GLU A 156 4.80 16.74 -14.90
C GLU A 156 3.95 16.72 -13.61
N ALA A 157 4.54 16.30 -12.49
CA ALA A 157 3.85 16.32 -11.20
C ALA A 157 3.58 17.76 -10.72
N ILE A 158 4.54 18.68 -10.88
CA ILE A 158 4.37 20.11 -10.58
C ILE A 158 3.30 20.73 -11.48
N GLU A 159 3.26 20.40 -12.78
CA GLU A 159 2.20 20.86 -13.68
C GLU A 159 0.81 20.39 -13.21
N LEU A 160 0.72 19.18 -12.65
CA LEU A 160 -0.53 18.61 -12.16
C LEU A 160 -1.04 19.27 -10.88
N VAL A 161 -0.17 19.51 -9.89
CA VAL A 161 -0.61 19.92 -8.53
C VAL A 161 -0.15 21.32 -8.10
N GLY A 162 0.76 21.95 -8.85
CA GLY A 162 1.45 23.18 -8.47
C GLY A 162 2.70 22.94 -7.62
N GLU A 163 3.66 23.86 -7.68
CA GLU A 163 4.99 23.72 -7.06
C GLU A 163 4.93 23.57 -5.53
N ASP A 164 4.23 24.47 -4.84
CA ASP A 164 4.10 24.42 -3.38
C ASP A 164 3.47 23.10 -2.90
N ARG A 165 2.43 22.63 -3.60
CA ARG A 165 1.75 21.38 -3.27
C ARG A 165 2.63 20.16 -3.56
N PHE A 166 3.38 20.19 -4.65
CA PHE A 166 4.30 19.13 -5.02
C PHE A 166 5.35 18.93 -3.93
N GLU A 167 5.98 20.02 -3.46
CA GLU A 167 6.99 19.93 -2.40
C GLU A 167 6.40 19.48 -1.06
N GLU A 168 5.19 19.92 -0.72
CA GLU A 168 4.46 19.42 0.46
C GLU A 168 4.24 17.90 0.39
N ILE A 169 3.65 17.41 -0.72
CA ILE A 169 3.38 15.99 -0.95
C ILE A 169 4.68 15.18 -0.92
N ARG A 170 5.72 15.65 -1.61
CA ARG A 170 7.03 15.01 -1.67
C ARG A 170 7.64 14.90 -0.28
N SER A 171 7.67 16.00 0.47
CA SER A 171 8.23 16.07 1.83
C SER A 171 7.51 15.11 2.78
N VAL A 172 6.17 15.15 2.82
CA VAL A 172 5.37 14.27 3.67
C VAL A 172 5.53 12.80 3.26
N THR A 173 5.56 12.51 1.96
CA THR A 173 5.74 11.14 1.46
C THR A 173 7.06 10.53 1.94
N LEU A 174 8.15 11.29 1.82
CA LEU A 174 9.47 10.87 2.29
C LEU A 174 9.54 10.78 3.81
N ALA A 175 8.86 11.66 4.55
CA ALA A 175 8.82 11.62 6.01
C ALA A 175 8.05 10.40 6.54
N VAL A 176 6.87 10.10 5.97
CA VAL A 176 6.07 8.90 6.30
C VAL A 176 6.85 7.63 5.98
N TYR A 177 7.50 7.58 4.80
CA TYR A 177 8.37 6.47 4.43
C TYR A 177 9.54 6.30 5.41
N ALA A 178 10.24 7.38 5.74
CA ALA A 178 11.40 7.32 6.64
C ALA A 178 11.00 6.79 8.03
N ARG A 179 9.85 7.22 8.56
CA ARG A 179 9.30 6.71 9.83
C ARG A 179 8.95 5.22 9.74
N GLY A 180 8.21 4.84 8.70
CA GLY A 180 7.84 3.45 8.45
C GLY A 180 9.06 2.53 8.30
N ALA A 181 10.07 2.97 7.56
CA ALA A 181 11.31 2.23 7.34
C ALA A 181 12.13 2.08 8.63
N ALA A 182 12.25 3.13 9.43
CA ALA A 182 12.95 3.08 10.72
C ALA A 182 12.26 2.10 11.69
N MET A 183 10.94 2.22 11.86
CA MET A 183 10.17 1.36 12.76
C MET A 183 10.15 -0.10 12.30
N ALA A 184 10.02 -0.36 10.99
CA ALA A 184 10.10 -1.71 10.44
C ALA A 184 11.49 -2.33 10.65
N LYS A 185 12.56 -1.54 10.49
CA LYS A 185 13.95 -1.98 10.66
C LYS A 185 14.23 -2.43 12.09
N GLU A 186 13.67 -1.76 13.10
CA GLU A 186 13.75 -2.17 14.50
C GLU A 186 13.14 -3.57 14.76
N ARG A 187 12.23 -4.01 13.87
CA ARG A 187 11.59 -5.33 13.89
C ARG A 187 12.23 -6.34 12.93
N GLY A 188 13.39 -6.00 12.38
CA GLY A 188 14.11 -6.84 11.42
C GLY A 188 13.42 -6.95 10.06
N ILE A 189 12.60 -5.95 9.69
CA ILE A 189 11.89 -5.89 8.42
C ILE A 189 12.39 -4.67 7.64
N ILE A 190 12.68 -4.85 6.35
CA ILE A 190 13.03 -3.77 5.44
C ILE A 190 11.77 -3.30 4.72
N LEU A 191 11.50 -2.00 4.76
CA LEU A 191 10.52 -1.34 3.90
C LEU A 191 11.24 -0.81 2.64
N ALA A 192 11.14 -1.55 1.55
CA ALA A 192 11.86 -1.24 0.31
C ALA A 192 11.31 0.01 -0.39
N ASP A 193 10.00 0.05 -0.54
CA ASP A 193 9.24 1.17 -1.08
C ASP A 193 7.80 1.14 -0.58
N THR A 194 7.11 2.27 -0.72
CA THR A 194 5.69 2.40 -0.42
C THR A 194 5.01 3.38 -1.37
N LYS A 195 3.75 3.12 -1.68
CA LYS A 195 2.82 4.06 -2.33
C LYS A 195 1.92 4.69 -1.28
N LEU A 196 1.80 6.01 -1.31
CA LEU A 196 0.81 6.78 -0.54
C LEU A 196 -0.15 7.50 -1.50
N GLU A 197 -1.31 7.89 -0.98
CA GLU A 197 -2.26 8.73 -1.68
C GLU A 197 -2.70 9.88 -0.78
N PHE A 198 -3.01 11.01 -1.41
CA PHE A 198 -3.43 12.21 -0.71
C PHE A 198 -4.79 12.69 -1.21
N GLY A 199 -5.51 13.34 -0.31
CA GLY A 199 -6.79 13.96 -0.59
C GLY A 199 -6.80 15.41 -0.13
N LEU A 200 -7.65 16.23 -0.76
CA LEU A 200 -7.88 17.60 -0.37
C LEU A 200 -9.23 17.73 0.32
N ARG A 201 -9.23 18.40 1.48
CA ARG A 201 -10.44 18.94 2.10
C ARG A 201 -11.03 20.08 1.27
N PRO A 202 -12.30 20.47 1.49
CA PRO A 202 -12.90 21.62 0.80
C PRO A 202 -12.16 22.95 0.99
N ASP A 203 -11.44 23.12 2.11
CA ASP A 203 -10.60 24.29 2.38
C ASP A 203 -9.20 24.24 1.73
N GLY A 204 -8.89 23.14 1.04
CA GLY A 204 -7.60 22.89 0.40
C GLY A 204 -6.55 22.23 1.30
N SER A 205 -6.87 21.87 2.55
CA SER A 205 -5.92 21.16 3.42
C SER A 205 -5.59 19.76 2.88
N LEU A 206 -4.31 19.35 2.96
CA LEU A 206 -3.86 18.02 2.54
C LEU A 206 -4.18 16.99 3.62
N LEU A 207 -4.62 15.81 3.19
CA LEU A 207 -4.79 14.64 4.05
C LEU A 207 -4.08 13.44 3.45
N LEU A 208 -3.46 12.63 4.31
CA LEU A 208 -3.12 11.26 3.97
C LEU A 208 -4.41 10.43 3.93
N ILE A 209 -4.65 9.77 2.80
CA ILE A 209 -5.85 8.96 2.56
C ILE A 209 -5.46 7.53 2.17
N ASP A 210 -6.45 6.75 1.74
CA ASP A 210 -6.26 5.39 1.23
C ASP A 210 -5.78 4.43 2.34
N GLU A 211 -4.95 3.45 2.00
CA GLU A 211 -4.26 2.60 2.97
C GLU A 211 -2.80 3.06 3.12
N VAL A 212 -2.22 2.82 4.29
CA VAL A 212 -0.89 3.33 4.62
C VAL A 212 0.01 2.18 5.05
N LEU A 213 1.14 2.05 4.36
CA LEU A 213 2.25 1.16 4.74
C LEU A 213 1.83 -0.31 4.92
N THR A 214 0.83 -0.77 4.17
CA THR A 214 0.41 -2.17 4.16
C THR A 214 1.25 -2.99 3.19
N PRO A 215 1.24 -4.34 3.26
CA PRO A 215 1.87 -5.15 2.23
C PRO A 215 1.25 -5.05 0.82
N ASP A 216 0.03 -4.50 0.70
CA ASP A 216 -0.57 -4.22 -0.60
C ASP A 216 -0.07 -2.89 -1.20
N SER A 217 0.24 -1.89 -0.36
CA SER A 217 0.81 -0.60 -0.78
C SER A 217 2.34 -0.55 -0.77
N SER A 218 2.99 -1.54 -0.18
CA SER A 218 4.40 -1.47 0.20
C SER A 218 5.13 -2.80 0.03
N ARG A 219 6.43 -2.72 -0.27
CA ARG A 219 7.30 -3.91 -0.34
C ARG A 219 8.03 -4.09 0.98
N TYR A 220 7.65 -5.13 1.73
CA TYR A 220 8.35 -5.56 2.93
C TYR A 220 9.24 -6.77 2.63
N TRP A 221 10.48 -6.73 3.12
CA TRP A 221 11.45 -7.84 3.03
C TRP A 221 11.95 -8.23 4.42
N PRO A 222 12.12 -9.53 4.71
CA PRO A 222 12.79 -9.97 5.93
C PRO A 222 14.28 -9.59 5.89
N GLY A 223 14.73 -8.79 6.85
CA GLY A 223 16.08 -8.23 6.85
C GLY A 223 17.20 -9.28 6.97
N GLU A 224 16.93 -10.41 7.62
CA GLU A 224 17.87 -11.53 7.74
C GLU A 224 18.18 -12.23 6.40
N SER A 225 17.27 -12.12 5.44
CA SER A 225 17.34 -12.78 4.13
C SER A 225 17.70 -11.82 2.98
N TYR A 226 17.89 -10.54 3.31
CA TYR A 226 18.16 -9.50 2.33
C TYR A 226 19.62 -9.52 1.87
N ALA A 227 19.81 -9.51 0.55
CA ALA A 227 21.09 -9.24 -0.08
C ALA A 227 20.86 -8.47 -1.40
N PRO A 228 21.69 -7.48 -1.74
CA PRO A 228 21.65 -6.85 -3.05
C PRO A 228 22.08 -7.83 -4.15
N GLY A 229 21.58 -7.62 -5.37
CA GLY A 229 21.86 -8.45 -6.54
C GLY A 229 20.86 -9.59 -6.78
N GLY A 230 19.73 -9.59 -6.09
CA GLY A 230 18.67 -10.59 -6.28
C GLY A 230 17.27 -10.03 -6.03
N SER A 231 16.26 -10.89 -6.18
CA SER A 231 14.87 -10.60 -5.87
C SER A 231 14.57 -11.02 -4.41
N PRO A 232 14.44 -10.07 -3.46
CA PRO A 232 14.17 -10.44 -2.08
C PRO A 232 12.77 -11.06 -1.93
N PRO A 233 12.58 -11.96 -0.96
CA PRO A 233 11.28 -12.60 -0.77
C PRO A 233 10.21 -11.58 -0.37
N SER A 234 9.01 -11.71 -0.93
CA SER A 234 7.85 -10.90 -0.55
C SER A 234 7.36 -11.36 0.83
N PHE A 235 7.09 -10.42 1.73
CA PHE A 235 6.56 -10.79 3.05
C PHE A 235 5.16 -11.45 2.98
N ASP A 236 4.31 -10.99 2.06
CA ASP A 236 2.88 -11.25 2.02
C ASP A 236 2.43 -12.23 0.92
N LYS A 237 2.89 -12.02 -0.32
CA LYS A 237 2.37 -12.71 -1.52
C LYS A 237 3.21 -13.90 -1.98
N GLN A 238 4.23 -14.29 -1.21
CA GLN A 238 5.21 -15.28 -1.68
C GLN A 238 4.58 -16.66 -1.94
N TYR A 239 3.71 -17.17 -1.04
CA TYR A 239 3.05 -18.46 -1.23
C TYR A 239 2.27 -18.56 -2.53
N VAL A 240 1.46 -17.53 -2.82
CA VAL A 240 0.65 -17.53 -4.04
C VAL A 240 1.50 -17.29 -5.29
N ARG A 241 2.53 -16.44 -5.20
CA ARG A 241 3.50 -16.25 -6.30
C ARG A 241 4.22 -17.56 -6.63
N ASP A 242 4.74 -18.24 -5.63
CA ASP A 242 5.44 -19.52 -5.80
C ASP A 242 4.52 -20.58 -6.39
N HIS A 243 3.27 -20.65 -5.92
CA HIS A 243 2.27 -21.54 -6.50
C HIS A 243 2.04 -21.26 -7.99
N TYR A 244 1.83 -20.01 -8.38
CA TYR A 244 1.58 -19.65 -9.77
C TYR A 244 2.78 -19.85 -10.69
N LEU A 245 3.99 -19.59 -10.18
CA LEU A 245 5.23 -19.90 -10.89
C LEU A 245 5.40 -21.41 -11.08
N ALA A 246 5.09 -22.22 -10.06
CA ALA A 246 5.21 -23.67 -10.12
C ALA A 246 4.25 -24.31 -11.14
N ILE A 247 3.04 -23.78 -11.28
CA ILE A 247 2.07 -24.27 -12.29
C ILE A 247 2.27 -23.65 -13.68
N GLY A 248 3.24 -22.73 -13.83
CA GLY A 248 3.54 -22.09 -15.12
C GLY A 248 2.41 -21.23 -15.66
N TRP A 249 1.63 -20.57 -14.79
CA TRP A 249 0.56 -19.69 -15.24
C TRP A 249 1.12 -18.53 -16.06
N ASN A 250 0.48 -18.23 -17.19
CA ASN A 250 0.88 -17.18 -18.13
C ASN A 250 0.55 -15.75 -17.65
N GLN A 251 0.04 -15.59 -16.43
CA GLN A 251 -0.31 -14.31 -15.81
C GLN A 251 -1.51 -13.60 -16.49
N GLU A 252 -2.26 -14.32 -17.33
CA GLU A 252 -3.46 -13.80 -18.00
C GLU A 252 -4.74 -14.27 -17.30
N PRO A 253 -5.80 -13.45 -17.27
CA PRO A 253 -7.08 -13.83 -16.68
C PRO A 253 -7.81 -14.91 -17.51
N PRO A 254 -8.60 -15.79 -16.85
CA PRO A 254 -8.76 -15.92 -15.40
C PRO A 254 -7.57 -16.64 -14.75
N ALA A 255 -7.19 -16.20 -13.54
CA ALA A 255 -6.17 -16.89 -12.76
C ALA A 255 -6.66 -18.30 -12.34
N PRO A 256 -5.81 -19.34 -12.40
CA PRO A 256 -6.15 -20.68 -11.90
C PRO A 256 -6.54 -20.67 -10.41
N PRO A 257 -7.42 -21.57 -9.95
CA PRO A 257 -7.76 -21.71 -8.53
C PRO A 257 -6.53 -22.01 -7.68
N VAL A 258 -6.49 -21.42 -6.48
CA VAL A 258 -5.39 -21.60 -5.52
C VAL A 258 -5.78 -22.67 -4.49
N PRO A 259 -4.92 -23.66 -4.21
CA PRO A 259 -5.16 -24.65 -3.16
C PRO A 259 -5.38 -24.00 -1.78
N SER A 260 -6.21 -24.62 -0.93
CA SER A 260 -6.51 -24.09 0.40
C SER A 260 -5.27 -23.93 1.28
N GLU A 261 -4.28 -24.83 1.18
CA GLU A 261 -3.01 -24.72 1.92
C GLU A 261 -2.23 -23.45 1.57
N VAL A 262 -2.28 -23.03 0.30
CA VAL A 262 -1.61 -21.81 -0.18
C VAL A 262 -2.38 -20.58 0.30
N ILE A 263 -3.71 -20.63 0.32
CA ILE A 263 -4.55 -19.56 0.89
C ILE A 263 -4.30 -19.40 2.39
N GLU A 264 -4.29 -20.49 3.16
CA GLU A 264 -4.02 -20.45 4.61
C GLU A 264 -2.59 -19.98 4.90
N GLY A 265 -1.60 -20.43 4.14
CA GLY A 265 -0.22 -19.93 4.24
C GLY A 265 -0.13 -18.43 3.97
N THR A 266 -0.88 -17.93 2.98
CA THR A 266 -0.95 -16.50 2.65
C THR A 266 -1.64 -15.70 3.75
N ARG A 267 -2.76 -16.18 4.28
CA ARG A 267 -3.42 -15.58 5.45
C ARG A 267 -2.46 -15.48 6.63
N GLY A 268 -1.74 -16.57 6.93
CA GLY A 268 -0.74 -16.62 7.99
C GLY A 268 0.35 -15.55 7.81
N ARG A 269 0.83 -15.32 6.58
CA ARG A 269 1.81 -14.27 6.29
C ARG A 269 1.30 -12.85 6.49
N TYR A 270 0.07 -12.57 6.10
CA TYR A 270 -0.54 -11.27 6.38
C TYR A 270 -0.64 -11.02 7.89
N ILE A 271 -1.10 -12.01 8.66
CA ILE A 271 -1.17 -11.91 10.14
C ILE A 271 0.24 -11.70 10.72
N GLU A 272 1.22 -12.52 10.32
CA GLU A 272 2.61 -12.37 10.76
C GLU A 272 3.16 -10.97 10.45
N ALA A 273 2.84 -10.41 9.28
CA ALA A 273 3.27 -9.08 8.88
C ALA A 273 2.74 -8.03 9.87
N TYR A 274 1.44 -8.06 10.15
CA TYR A 274 0.82 -7.17 11.13
C TYR A 274 1.46 -7.30 12.51
N GLU A 275 1.57 -8.53 13.02
CA GLU A 275 2.06 -8.75 14.39
C GLU A 275 3.52 -8.34 14.54
N ARG A 276 4.36 -8.58 13.52
CA ARG A 276 5.77 -8.16 13.56
C ARG A 276 5.95 -6.66 13.36
N LEU A 277 5.21 -6.05 12.44
CA LEU A 277 5.32 -4.61 12.16
C LEU A 277 4.82 -3.77 13.35
N THR A 278 3.73 -4.19 13.98
CA THR A 278 3.06 -3.42 15.04
C THR A 278 3.47 -3.86 16.45
N GLY A 279 3.91 -5.10 16.63
CA GLY A 279 4.10 -5.71 17.95
C GLY A 279 2.79 -6.03 18.68
N LEU A 280 1.64 -5.91 18.02
CA LEU A 280 0.31 -6.22 18.53
C LEU A 280 -0.12 -7.63 18.10
N ARG A 281 -1.18 -8.18 18.70
CA ARG A 281 -1.73 -9.49 18.33
C ARG A 281 -2.98 -9.31 17.49
N PHE A 282 -3.07 -10.05 16.38
CA PHE A 282 -4.23 -9.93 15.49
C PHE A 282 -5.53 -10.43 16.14
N SER A 283 -5.43 -11.35 17.09
CA SER A 283 -6.57 -11.83 17.89
C SER A 283 -7.28 -10.72 18.68
N ASP A 284 -6.57 -9.63 18.97
CA ASP A 284 -7.10 -8.51 19.75
C ASP A 284 -7.78 -7.46 18.83
N TRP A 285 -7.72 -7.65 17.50
CA TRP A 285 -8.35 -6.78 16.51
C TRP A 285 -9.83 -7.13 16.26
N TYR A 286 -10.65 -6.13 15.94
CA TYR A 286 -12.09 -6.27 15.74
C TYR A 286 -12.47 -7.37 14.73
N GLY A 287 -13.64 -7.99 14.94
CA GLY A 287 -14.21 -9.01 14.05
C GLY A 287 -13.56 -10.40 14.14
N GLY A 288 -12.78 -10.65 15.20
CA GLY A 288 -12.14 -11.94 15.50
C GLY A 288 -12.96 -12.85 16.38
#